data_AF-A0A0F7S0V3-F1
#
_entry.id   AF-A0A0F7S0V3-F1
#
_cell.length_a   1.000
_cell.length_b   1.000
_cell.length_c   1.000
_cell.angle_alpha   90.00
_cell.angle_beta   90.00
_cell.angle_gamma   90.00
#
_symmetry.space_group_name_H-M   'P 1'
#
loop_
_entity.id
_entity.type
_entity.pdbx_description
1 polymer ?
#
loop_
_entity_poly.entity_id
_entity_poly.type
_entity_poly.pdbx_seq_one_letter_code
_entity_poly.pdbx_strand_id
1 'polypeptide(L)'
;MSLPRLPSDARYKVSTDGGATKQILTTDTILLTIYYPTSNSQEKADGRTLDWLEAPKLRSIGSLLKHAGISKYLALPIILPAYSVVGQKLPVVVDAPIAFDLPSDGFPVAVFSHGMGGTRTTYSAYCTSLAGAGIVIAAVEHRDGSSASTTIHHPSEKDGKSPSGLFRWLSGGSNSVENKLYVRPDEVDGKPEPMDIRRAQVEFRRREVLAALEVLNDINAGKASTLVDSCTRSQRDEGKIRERRAELLTDFSGKLKMQDPWLIGH
;
A
#
# COMPACT_ATOMS: atom_id res chain seq x y z
N MET A 1 4.34 1.80 12.02
CA MET A 1 3.68 0.93 13.02
C MET A 1 3.96 -0.54 12.71
N SER A 2 4.28 -1.35 13.72
CA SER A 2 4.58 -2.79 13.57
C SER A 2 3.33 -3.65 13.74
N LEU A 3 3.15 -4.65 12.88
CA LEU A 3 2.03 -5.59 12.95
C LEU A 3 2.43 -6.84 13.75
N PRO A 4 1.63 -7.29 14.73
CA PRO A 4 1.94 -8.49 15.49
C PRO A 4 1.90 -9.75 14.60
N ARG A 5 2.96 -10.57 14.70
CA ARG A 5 3.12 -11.81 13.95
C ARG A 5 2.39 -12.95 14.66
N LEU A 6 1.53 -13.69 13.96
CA LEU A 6 0.88 -14.88 14.52
C LEU A 6 1.72 -16.13 14.20
N PRO A 7 1.89 -17.08 15.15
CA PRO A 7 2.62 -18.32 14.88
C PRO A 7 2.05 -19.13 13.70
N SER A 8 0.74 -19.05 13.46
CA SER A 8 0.05 -19.68 12.33
C SER A 8 0.51 -19.16 10.96
N ASP A 9 0.97 -17.91 10.89
CA ASP A 9 1.37 -17.25 9.65
C ASP A 9 2.66 -17.83 9.07
N ALA A 10 3.56 -18.30 9.94
CA ALA A 10 4.87 -18.84 9.58
C ALA A 10 4.78 -20.14 8.75
N ARG A 11 3.59 -20.77 8.69
CA ARG A 11 3.35 -22.02 7.97
C ARG A 11 3.22 -21.82 6.45
N TYR A 12 2.77 -20.66 6.01
CA TYR A 12 2.55 -20.40 4.58
C TYR A 12 3.80 -19.82 3.93
N LYS A 13 4.41 -20.61 3.06
CA LYS A 13 5.68 -20.30 2.41
C LYS A 13 5.63 -20.61 0.92
N VAL A 14 6.49 -19.93 0.15
CA VAL A 14 6.70 -20.21 -1.27
C VAL A 14 8.17 -20.38 -1.56
N SER A 15 8.50 -21.36 -2.40
CA SER A 15 9.84 -21.53 -2.97
C SER A 15 10.10 -20.48 -4.05
N THR A 16 11.25 -19.82 -4.00
CA THR A 16 11.69 -18.82 -5.00
C THR A 16 12.65 -19.46 -6.00
N ASP A 17 12.81 -18.84 -7.18
CA ASP A 17 13.68 -19.34 -8.26
C ASP A 17 15.15 -19.58 -7.85
N GLY A 18 15.59 -19.05 -6.70
CA GLY A 18 16.92 -19.30 -6.12
C GLY A 18 16.98 -20.40 -5.07
N GLY A 19 15.93 -21.22 -4.91
CA GLY A 19 15.84 -22.29 -3.91
C GLY A 19 15.59 -21.81 -2.48
N ALA A 20 15.50 -20.50 -2.24
CA ALA A 20 15.15 -19.94 -0.94
C ALA A 20 13.64 -19.97 -0.72
N THR A 21 13.22 -20.30 0.48
CA THR A 21 11.81 -20.29 0.89
C THR A 21 11.44 -18.95 1.53
N LYS A 22 10.35 -18.34 1.09
CA LYS A 22 9.86 -17.05 1.61
C LYS A 22 8.49 -17.19 2.27
N GLN A 23 8.32 -16.61 3.47
CA GLN A 23 7.03 -16.53 4.14
C GLN A 23 6.08 -15.56 3.41
N ILE A 24 4.81 -15.97 3.26
CA ILE A 24 3.80 -15.19 2.55
C ILE A 24 3.18 -14.15 3.51
N LEU A 25 2.68 -14.62 4.65
CA LEU A 25 1.91 -13.83 5.62
C LEU A 25 2.84 -13.16 6.65
N THR A 26 3.70 -12.25 6.20
CA THR A 26 4.64 -11.55 7.09
C THR A 26 4.77 -10.09 6.74
N THR A 27 4.59 -9.18 7.69
CA THR A 27 4.97 -7.79 7.48
C THR A 27 5.12 -7.08 8.81
N ASP A 28 6.07 -6.15 8.86
CA ASP A 28 6.30 -5.29 10.04
C ASP A 28 5.83 -3.86 9.79
N THR A 29 5.18 -3.58 8.66
CA THR A 29 4.63 -2.26 8.35
C THR A 29 3.31 -2.41 7.58
N ILE A 30 2.49 -1.36 7.60
CA ILE A 30 1.32 -1.24 6.71
C ILE A 30 1.61 -0.27 5.58
N LEU A 31 0.84 -0.39 4.50
CA LEU A 31 0.87 0.53 3.38
C LEU A 31 -0.56 0.92 3.03
N LEU A 32 -0.81 2.22 2.94
CA LEU A 32 -2.13 2.77 2.60
C LEU A 32 -2.01 4.09 1.84
N THR A 33 -3.06 4.44 1.12
CA THR A 33 -3.28 5.75 0.52
C THR A 33 -4.50 6.38 1.16
N ILE A 34 -4.40 7.60 1.66
CA ILE A 34 -5.54 8.35 2.21
C ILE A 34 -6.12 9.22 1.10
N TYR A 35 -7.37 8.98 0.75
CA TYR A 35 -8.19 9.85 -0.11
C TYR A 35 -9.08 10.69 0.80
N TYR A 36 -9.14 12.01 0.58
CA TYR A 36 -9.86 12.92 1.48
C TYR A 36 -10.35 14.17 0.74
N PRO A 37 -11.41 14.83 1.24
CA PRO A 37 -11.89 16.10 0.70
C PRO A 37 -10.85 17.21 0.89
N THR A 38 -10.63 18.02 -0.14
CA THR A 38 -9.63 19.11 -0.14
C THR A 38 -10.30 20.48 -0.22
N SER A 39 -9.63 21.52 0.30
CA SER A 39 -10.19 22.88 0.40
C SER A 39 -10.23 23.65 -0.93
N ASN A 40 -9.50 23.21 -1.95
CA ASN A 40 -9.46 23.92 -3.23
C ASN A 40 -9.26 22.96 -4.41
N SER A 41 -10.10 23.07 -5.45
CA SER A 41 -9.93 22.34 -6.71
C SER A 41 -8.90 23.00 -7.65
N GLN A 42 -8.47 24.22 -7.33
CA GLN A 42 -7.62 25.08 -8.17
C GLN A 42 -6.20 25.30 -7.59
N GLU A 43 -5.87 24.75 -6.43
CA GLU A 43 -4.50 24.85 -5.90
C GLU A 43 -3.53 24.17 -6.88
N LYS A 44 -2.46 24.91 -7.24
CA LYS A 44 -1.40 24.36 -8.10
C LYS A 44 -0.84 23.13 -7.40
N ALA A 45 -1.07 21.96 -8.01
CA ALA A 45 -0.36 20.75 -7.66
C ALA A 45 1.14 21.08 -7.59
N ASP A 46 1.85 20.52 -6.62
CA ASP A 46 3.31 20.56 -6.46
C ASP A 46 4.05 19.88 -7.64
N GLY A 47 3.40 19.77 -8.82
CA GLY A 47 3.84 19.00 -9.98
C GLY A 47 3.84 17.49 -9.78
N ARG A 48 3.76 17.01 -8.53
CA ARG A 48 3.80 15.58 -8.19
C ARG A 48 2.50 14.90 -8.61
N THR A 49 2.62 13.99 -9.58
CA THR A 49 1.54 13.11 -10.04
C THR A 49 1.81 11.68 -9.60
N LEU A 50 0.79 11.01 -9.05
CA LEU A 50 0.90 9.59 -8.71
C LEU A 50 0.61 8.74 -9.94
N ASP A 51 1.39 7.67 -10.09
CA ASP A 51 1.06 6.63 -11.04
C ASP A 51 -0.17 5.85 -10.56
N TRP A 52 -1.10 5.54 -11.47
CA TRP A 52 -2.19 4.62 -11.15
C TRP A 52 -1.65 3.21 -10.87
N LEU A 53 -0.63 2.79 -11.63
CA LEU A 53 0.10 1.55 -11.43
C LEU A 53 1.51 1.85 -10.90
N GLU A 54 1.78 1.57 -9.63
CA GLU A 54 3.07 1.85 -9.03
C GLU A 54 4.19 0.85 -9.41
N ALA A 55 5.44 1.29 -9.25
CA ALA A 55 6.59 0.41 -9.40
C ALA A 55 6.57 -0.74 -8.36
N PRO A 56 7.00 -1.96 -8.73
CA PRO A 56 7.51 -2.38 -10.05
C PRO A 56 6.39 -2.72 -11.06
N LYS A 57 6.14 -1.82 -12.03
CA LYS A 57 4.98 -1.87 -12.96
C LYS A 57 4.89 -3.17 -13.75
N LEU A 58 5.99 -3.60 -14.36
CA LEU A 58 6.02 -4.82 -15.17
C LEU A 58 5.79 -6.09 -14.33
N ARG A 59 6.28 -6.12 -13.08
CA ARG A 59 6.02 -7.25 -12.17
C ARG A 59 4.56 -7.27 -11.71
N SER A 60 3.95 -6.10 -11.54
CA SER A 60 2.53 -5.98 -11.26
C SER A 60 1.67 -6.51 -12.42
N ILE A 61 1.98 -6.12 -13.66
CA ILE A 61 1.32 -6.66 -14.87
C ILE A 61 1.49 -8.17 -14.95
N GLY A 62 2.71 -8.69 -14.77
CA GLY A 62 2.97 -10.13 -14.77
C GLY A 62 2.15 -10.87 -13.69
N SER A 63 1.99 -10.25 -12.52
CA SER A 63 1.19 -10.80 -11.43
C SER A 63 -0.31 -10.76 -11.71
N LEU A 64 -0.79 -9.74 -12.42
CA LEU A 64 -2.19 -9.65 -12.87
C LEU A 64 -2.51 -10.67 -13.97
N LEU A 65 -1.59 -10.86 -14.94
CA LEU A 65 -1.70 -11.94 -15.93
C LEU A 65 -1.71 -13.31 -15.23
N LYS A 66 -0.84 -13.49 -14.23
CA LYS A 66 -0.85 -14.68 -13.37
C LYS A 66 -2.17 -14.81 -12.63
N HIS A 67 -2.76 -13.75 -12.09
CA HIS A 67 -4.07 -13.82 -11.46
C HIS A 67 -5.16 -14.25 -12.45
N ALA A 68 -5.15 -13.71 -13.68
CA ALA A 68 -6.12 -14.00 -14.73
C ALA A 68 -5.96 -15.39 -15.40
N GLY A 69 -5.00 -16.21 -14.99
CA GLY A 69 -4.75 -17.52 -15.63
C GLY A 69 -4.02 -17.44 -16.98
N ILE A 70 -3.58 -16.25 -17.40
CA ILE A 70 -2.96 -16.03 -18.70
C ILE A 70 -1.47 -16.39 -18.63
N SER A 71 -1.03 -17.28 -19.51
CA SER A 71 0.39 -17.64 -19.64
C SER A 71 1.21 -16.46 -20.13
N LYS A 72 2.40 -16.27 -19.55
CA LYS A 72 3.39 -15.26 -19.99
C LYS A 72 3.79 -15.39 -21.47
N TYR A 73 3.57 -16.55 -22.09
CA TYR A 73 3.87 -16.83 -23.49
C TYR A 73 2.74 -16.45 -24.47
N LEU A 74 1.48 -16.36 -24.00
CA LEU A 74 0.34 -15.84 -24.78
C LEU A 74 0.22 -14.31 -24.70
N ALA A 75 1.24 -13.66 -24.13
CA ALA A 75 1.09 -12.33 -23.61
C ALA A 75 1.15 -11.23 -24.68
N LEU A 76 1.76 -11.43 -25.86
CA LEU A 76 1.96 -10.34 -26.84
C LEU A 76 0.70 -9.53 -27.22
N PRO A 77 -0.46 -10.13 -27.58
CA PRO A 77 -1.67 -9.36 -27.86
C PRO A 77 -2.30 -8.69 -26.63
N ILE A 78 -1.97 -9.16 -25.41
CA ILE A 78 -2.53 -8.66 -24.12
C ILE A 78 -1.58 -7.65 -23.45
N ILE A 79 -0.27 -7.77 -23.70
CA ILE A 79 0.79 -6.89 -23.20
C ILE A 79 0.59 -5.49 -23.76
N LEU A 80 0.19 -5.34 -25.03
CA LEU A 80 0.01 -4.02 -25.64
C LEU A 80 -1.05 -3.16 -24.92
N PRO A 81 -2.29 -3.66 -24.68
CA PRO A 81 -3.24 -2.99 -23.80
C PRO A 81 -2.74 -2.81 -22.37
N ALA A 82 -2.10 -3.82 -21.77
CA ALA A 82 -1.54 -3.72 -20.42
C ALA A 82 -0.40 -2.69 -20.31
N TYR A 83 0.30 -2.39 -21.41
CA TYR A 83 1.32 -1.36 -21.46
C TYR A 83 0.69 0.05 -21.45
N SER A 84 -0.52 0.20 -21.99
CA SER A 84 -1.23 1.48 -21.98
C SER A 84 -1.54 1.98 -20.56
N VAL A 85 -1.65 1.06 -19.58
CA VAL A 85 -1.86 1.42 -18.16
C VAL A 85 -0.58 1.80 -17.42
N VAL A 86 0.61 1.49 -17.96
CA VAL A 86 1.92 1.78 -17.33
C VAL A 86 2.14 3.29 -17.17
N GLY A 87 1.65 4.09 -18.12
CA GLY A 87 1.78 5.54 -18.12
C GLY A 87 0.63 6.30 -17.44
N GLN A 88 -0.42 5.60 -16.99
CA GLN A 88 -1.61 6.26 -16.46
C GLN A 88 -1.34 6.88 -15.10
N LYS A 89 -1.85 8.10 -14.91
CA LYS A 89 -1.72 8.89 -13.69
C LYS A 89 -3.05 8.93 -12.95
N LEU A 90 -2.99 9.02 -11.63
CA LEU A 90 -4.15 9.32 -10.83
C LEU A 90 -4.55 10.79 -11.03
N PRO A 91 -5.82 11.09 -11.36
CA PRO A 91 -6.30 12.47 -11.48
C PRO A 91 -6.59 13.06 -10.08
N VAL A 92 -5.57 13.10 -9.22
CA VAL A 92 -5.65 13.60 -7.84
C VAL A 92 -4.46 14.51 -7.54
N VAL A 93 -4.68 15.49 -6.65
CA VAL A 93 -3.61 16.32 -6.12
C VAL A 93 -3.00 15.64 -4.90
N VAL A 94 -1.67 15.59 -4.84
CA VAL A 94 -0.93 14.97 -3.74
C VAL A 94 -0.64 15.99 -2.65
N ASP A 95 -0.83 15.60 -1.40
CA ASP A 95 -0.50 16.40 -0.22
C ASP A 95 -1.17 17.81 -0.25
N ALA A 96 -2.43 17.88 -0.71
CA ALA A 96 -3.26 19.09 -0.70
C ALA A 96 -3.90 19.31 0.68
N PRO A 97 -4.17 20.55 1.13
CA PRO A 97 -4.83 20.79 2.40
C PRO A 97 -6.21 20.14 2.46
N ILE A 98 -6.56 19.57 3.62
CA ILE A 98 -7.90 19.04 3.89
C ILE A 98 -8.94 20.17 3.82
N ALA A 99 -10.17 19.84 3.40
CA ALA A 99 -11.27 20.78 3.34
C ALA A 99 -11.52 21.49 4.69
N PHE A 100 -11.80 22.80 4.61
CA PHE A 100 -12.11 23.63 5.78
C PHE A 100 -13.54 23.46 6.27
N ASP A 101 -14.46 23.14 5.35
CA ASP A 101 -15.88 22.93 5.63
C ASP A 101 -16.08 21.61 6.39
N LEU A 102 -15.82 21.66 7.69
CA LEU A 102 -15.93 20.53 8.60
C LEU A 102 -17.41 20.24 8.91
N PRO A 103 -17.90 19.00 8.70
CA PRO A 103 -19.21 18.60 9.20
C PRO A 103 -19.28 18.73 10.73
N SER A 104 -20.49 18.91 11.30
CA SER A 104 -20.67 19.10 12.76
C SER A 104 -20.02 18.02 13.62
N ASP A 105 -19.95 16.79 13.10
CA ASP A 105 -19.43 15.61 13.79
C ASP A 105 -18.05 15.16 13.29
N GLY A 106 -17.38 15.97 12.46
CA GLY A 106 -16.16 15.58 11.74
C GLY A 106 -16.43 14.80 10.45
N PHE A 107 -15.38 14.60 9.65
CA PHE A 107 -15.45 13.83 8.40
C PHE A 107 -15.67 12.34 8.70
N PRO A 108 -16.69 11.69 8.09
CA PRO A 108 -16.83 10.24 8.14
C PRO A 108 -15.55 9.55 7.65
N VAL A 109 -15.17 8.44 8.29
CA VAL A 109 -13.97 7.70 7.93
C VAL A 109 -14.30 6.29 7.45
N ALA A 110 -13.56 5.82 6.45
CA ALA A 110 -13.65 4.46 5.96
C ALA A 110 -12.26 3.85 5.74
N VAL A 111 -12.12 2.56 6.03
CA VAL A 111 -10.97 1.77 5.58
C VAL A 111 -11.40 0.94 4.37
N PHE A 112 -10.66 1.04 3.27
CA PHE A 112 -10.96 0.33 2.03
C PHE A 112 -10.00 -0.86 1.84
N SER A 113 -10.57 -2.06 1.66
CA SER A 113 -9.85 -3.31 1.36
C SER A 113 -10.07 -3.71 -0.11
N HIS A 114 -9.00 -3.80 -0.89
CA HIS A 114 -9.09 -4.14 -2.32
C HIS A 114 -9.35 -5.63 -2.56
N GLY A 115 -9.88 -6.00 -3.72
CA GLY A 115 -10.04 -7.40 -4.12
C GLY A 115 -8.72 -8.12 -4.44
N MET A 116 -8.82 -9.39 -4.81
CA MET A 116 -7.67 -10.18 -5.24
C MET A 116 -7.04 -9.59 -6.52
N GLY A 117 -5.71 -9.55 -6.59
CA GLY A 117 -4.98 -8.89 -7.68
C GLY A 117 -5.05 -7.36 -7.64
N GLY A 118 -5.81 -6.77 -6.72
CA GLY A 118 -5.88 -5.32 -6.53
C GLY A 118 -4.68 -4.74 -5.77
N THR A 119 -4.61 -3.43 -5.70
CA THR A 119 -3.68 -2.61 -4.90
C THR A 119 -4.46 -1.46 -4.27
N ARG A 120 -3.80 -0.62 -3.46
CA ARG A 120 -4.44 0.59 -2.88
C ARG A 120 -4.90 1.62 -3.91
N THR A 121 -4.48 1.51 -5.17
CA THR A 121 -4.84 2.44 -6.26
C THR A 121 -5.82 1.84 -7.27
N THR A 122 -6.09 0.54 -7.23
CA THR A 122 -7.02 -0.13 -8.18
C THR A 122 -8.40 0.51 -8.18
N TYR A 123 -8.90 0.92 -7.02
CA TYR A 123 -10.22 1.52 -6.83
C TYR A 123 -10.17 3.04 -6.67
N SER A 124 -9.12 3.69 -7.19
CA SER A 124 -8.94 5.13 -7.02
C SER A 124 -10.13 5.96 -7.48
N ALA A 125 -10.81 5.58 -8.57
CA ALA A 125 -12.00 6.29 -9.03
C ALA A 125 -13.13 6.28 -7.99
N TYR A 126 -13.36 5.11 -7.36
CA TYR A 126 -14.35 4.95 -6.30
C TYR A 126 -13.95 5.71 -5.04
N CYS A 127 -12.70 5.55 -4.58
CA CYS A 127 -12.18 6.25 -3.40
C CYS A 127 -12.19 7.78 -3.59
N THR A 128 -11.79 8.29 -4.77
CA THR A 128 -11.85 9.72 -5.08
C THR A 128 -13.29 10.24 -5.13
N SER A 129 -14.24 9.45 -5.64
CA SER A 129 -15.66 9.84 -5.63
C SER A 129 -16.21 9.96 -4.21
N LEU A 130 -15.87 9.03 -3.32
CA LEU A 130 -16.27 9.11 -1.90
C LEU A 130 -15.59 10.28 -1.18
N ALA A 131 -14.31 10.54 -1.48
CA ALA A 131 -13.60 11.70 -0.97
C ALA A 131 -14.23 13.03 -1.41
N GLY A 132 -14.65 13.13 -2.68
CA GLY A 132 -15.40 14.28 -3.18
C GLY A 132 -16.78 14.44 -2.53
N ALA A 133 -17.34 13.37 -1.97
CA ALA A 133 -18.58 13.41 -1.18
C ALA A 133 -18.34 13.68 0.32
N GLY A 134 -17.10 13.99 0.73
CA GLY A 134 -16.78 14.38 2.10
C GLY A 134 -16.33 13.25 3.04
N ILE A 135 -15.96 12.08 2.50
CA ILE A 135 -15.51 10.93 3.31
C ILE A 135 -13.97 10.85 3.28
N VAL A 136 -13.33 10.55 4.41
CA VAL A 136 -11.90 10.23 4.46
C VAL A 136 -11.70 8.73 4.34
N ILE A 137 -10.95 8.27 3.34
CA ILE A 137 -10.78 6.85 3.03
C ILE A 137 -9.32 6.45 3.13
N ALA A 138 -8.99 5.50 4.01
CA ALA A 138 -7.70 4.82 4.03
C ALA A 138 -7.76 3.54 3.17
N ALA A 139 -7.26 3.59 1.94
CA ALA A 139 -7.17 2.42 1.07
C ALA A 139 -5.89 1.62 1.36
N VAL A 140 -6.05 0.40 1.87
CA VAL A 140 -4.94 -0.46 2.32
C VAL A 140 -4.39 -1.27 1.15
N GLU A 141 -3.07 -1.39 1.05
CA GLU A 141 -2.41 -2.35 0.16
C GLU A 141 -1.98 -3.58 0.95
N HIS A 142 -2.69 -4.69 0.73
CA HIS A 142 -2.50 -5.91 1.50
C HIS A 142 -1.23 -6.66 1.12
N ARG A 143 -0.51 -7.16 2.12
CA ARG A 143 0.80 -7.85 1.99
C ARG A 143 0.73 -9.35 2.26
N ASP A 144 -0.49 -9.88 2.19
CA ASP A 144 -0.90 -11.27 2.36
C ASP A 144 -0.67 -12.14 1.10
N GLY A 145 -0.07 -11.59 0.05
CA GLY A 145 0.10 -12.23 -1.25
C GLY A 145 -1.15 -12.17 -2.14
N SER A 146 -2.18 -11.42 -1.76
CA SER A 146 -3.36 -11.17 -2.61
C SER A 146 -3.18 -10.03 -3.59
N SER A 147 -2.33 -9.04 -3.28
CA SER A 147 -2.06 -7.89 -4.15
C SER A 147 -1.29 -8.29 -5.42
N ALA A 148 -1.55 -7.62 -6.55
CA ALA A 148 -0.74 -7.82 -7.76
C ALA A 148 0.75 -7.54 -7.46
N SER A 149 1.04 -6.45 -6.76
CA SER A 149 2.38 -6.13 -6.31
C SER A 149 2.32 -5.16 -5.14
N THR A 150 3.22 -5.35 -4.17
CA THR A 150 3.43 -4.42 -3.06
C THR A 150 4.90 -4.36 -2.65
N THR A 151 5.30 -3.24 -2.06
CA THR A 151 6.67 -3.01 -1.60
C THR A 151 6.73 -2.74 -0.10
N ILE A 152 7.75 -3.32 0.53
CA ILE A 152 8.08 -3.15 1.94
C ILE A 152 9.45 -2.49 1.99
N HIS A 153 9.51 -1.30 2.59
CA HIS A 153 10.75 -0.62 2.86
C HIS A 153 11.21 -0.99 4.27
N HIS A 154 12.34 -1.68 4.35
CA HIS A 154 12.99 -2.04 5.60
C HIS A 154 13.89 -0.88 6.06
N PRO A 155 13.95 -0.58 7.36
CA PRO A 155 14.91 0.39 7.89
C PRO A 155 16.33 -0.02 7.47
N SER A 156 17.13 0.93 6.98
CA SER A 156 18.56 0.64 6.74
C SER A 156 19.22 0.33 8.08
N GLU A 157 19.87 -0.83 8.21
CA GLU A 157 20.77 -1.10 9.31
C GLU A 157 21.82 0.03 9.36
N LYS A 158 22.07 0.57 10.55
CA LYS A 158 23.00 1.70 10.75
C LYS A 158 24.47 1.29 10.77
N ASP A 159 24.80 0.01 10.61
CA ASP A 159 26.18 -0.47 10.71
C ASP A 159 26.59 -1.32 9.52
N GLY A 160 27.76 -0.98 8.95
CA GLY A 160 28.50 -1.87 8.05
C GLY A 160 28.66 -1.36 6.63
N LYS A 161 29.90 -0.99 6.29
CA LYS A 161 30.45 -0.65 4.96
C LYS A 161 29.69 -1.33 3.81
N SER A 162 28.79 -0.60 3.16
CA SER A 162 28.08 -1.10 1.98
C SER A 162 28.87 -0.72 0.71
N PRO A 163 29.13 -1.64 -0.22
CA PRO A 163 29.95 -1.39 -1.40
C PRO A 163 29.29 -0.38 -2.35
N SER A 164 30.13 0.43 -3.01
CA SER A 164 29.73 1.57 -3.82
C SER A 164 29.04 1.18 -5.14
N GLY A 165 28.06 2.03 -5.52
CA GLY A 165 27.57 2.36 -6.86
C GLY A 165 27.33 1.23 -7.87
N LEU A 166 28.40 0.64 -8.40
CA LEU A 166 28.35 -0.23 -9.57
C LEU A 166 28.07 -1.70 -9.23
N PHE A 167 28.65 -2.21 -8.14
CA PHE A 167 28.39 -3.58 -7.67
C PHE A 167 26.95 -3.76 -7.14
N ARG A 168 26.35 -2.69 -6.58
CA ARG A 168 24.95 -2.67 -6.10
C ARG A 168 23.95 -2.71 -7.25
N TRP A 169 24.25 -2.06 -8.37
CA TRP A 169 23.41 -2.10 -9.57
C TRP A 169 23.46 -3.47 -10.27
N LEU A 170 24.65 -4.07 -10.35
CA LEU A 170 24.85 -5.40 -10.96
C LEU A 170 24.31 -6.57 -10.11
N SER A 171 24.24 -6.42 -8.78
CA SER A 171 23.74 -7.46 -7.86
C SER A 171 22.22 -7.45 -7.65
N GLY A 172 21.47 -6.58 -8.33
CA GLY A 172 20.02 -6.73 -8.48
C GLY A 172 19.17 -6.59 -7.20
N GLY A 173 19.69 -5.99 -6.13
CA GLY A 173 18.93 -5.81 -4.90
C GLY A 173 19.44 -4.65 -4.04
N SER A 174 18.56 -3.69 -3.75
CA SER A 174 18.71 -2.91 -2.52
C SER A 174 18.14 -3.75 -1.39
N ASN A 175 18.95 -4.18 -0.42
CA ASN A 175 18.50 -4.93 0.78
C ASN A 175 17.42 -4.18 1.59
N SER A 176 17.17 -2.90 1.30
CA SER A 176 16.15 -2.08 1.96
C SER A 176 14.75 -2.15 1.35
N VAL A 177 14.54 -2.74 0.17
CA VAL A 177 13.20 -2.82 -0.44
C VAL A 177 12.86 -4.24 -0.85
N GLU A 178 11.90 -4.82 -0.15
CA GLU A 178 11.33 -6.12 -0.47
C GLU A 178 10.09 -5.95 -1.35
N ASN A 179 10.02 -6.72 -2.44
CA ASN A 179 8.80 -6.81 -3.25
C ASN A 179 8.04 -8.09 -2.90
N LYS A 180 6.73 -7.96 -2.74
CA LYS A 180 5.80 -9.10 -2.67
C LYS A 180 4.83 -9.02 -3.83
N LEU A 181 4.62 -10.17 -4.47
CA LEU A 181 3.78 -10.32 -5.64
C LEU A 181 2.59 -11.21 -5.29
N TYR A 182 1.59 -11.20 -6.18
CA TYR A 182 0.45 -12.11 -6.08
C TYR A 182 0.93 -13.56 -5.94
N VAL A 183 0.30 -14.34 -5.06
CA VAL A 183 0.59 -15.77 -4.84
C VAL A 183 -0.69 -16.57 -5.08
N ARG A 184 -0.61 -17.55 -5.97
CA ARG A 184 -1.66 -18.55 -6.16
C ARG A 184 -1.54 -19.66 -5.11
N PRO A 185 -2.66 -20.29 -4.73
CA PRO A 185 -2.62 -21.38 -3.74
C PRO A 185 -1.71 -22.56 -4.10
N ASP A 186 -1.62 -22.89 -5.38
CA ASP A 186 -0.76 -23.96 -5.88
C ASP A 186 0.74 -23.62 -5.83
N GLU A 187 1.12 -22.35 -5.66
CA GLU A 187 2.52 -21.95 -5.46
C GLU A 187 2.99 -22.17 -4.02
N VAL A 188 2.08 -22.40 -3.07
CA VAL A 188 2.39 -22.54 -1.64
C VAL A 188 2.99 -23.92 -1.34
N ASP A 189 4.11 -23.91 -0.62
CA ASP A 189 4.81 -25.11 -0.17
C ASP A 189 3.89 -25.97 0.70
N GLY A 190 3.98 -27.29 0.55
CA GLY A 190 3.10 -28.24 1.22
C GLY A 190 1.70 -28.36 0.61
N LYS A 191 1.40 -27.61 -0.47
CA LYS A 191 0.15 -27.70 -1.26
C LYS A 191 -1.11 -27.75 -0.37
N PRO A 192 -1.29 -26.79 0.54
CA PRO A 192 -2.47 -26.79 1.42
C PRO A 192 -3.75 -26.61 0.61
N GLU A 193 -4.89 -26.96 1.21
CA GLU A 193 -6.20 -26.71 0.62
C GLU A 193 -6.37 -25.22 0.30
N PRO A 194 -6.82 -24.84 -0.91
CA PRO A 194 -6.88 -23.43 -1.32
C PRO A 194 -7.64 -22.52 -0.36
N MET A 195 -8.72 -23.03 0.25
CA MET A 195 -9.53 -22.28 1.20
C MET A 195 -8.82 -21.99 2.52
N ASP A 196 -7.85 -22.80 2.93
CA ASP A 196 -7.09 -22.55 4.15
C ASP A 196 -6.15 -21.35 3.98
N ILE A 197 -5.54 -21.21 2.79
CA ILE A 197 -4.76 -20.02 2.46
C ILE A 197 -5.67 -18.79 2.43
N ARG A 198 -6.86 -18.88 1.81
CA ARG A 198 -7.79 -17.74 1.75
C ARG A 198 -8.26 -17.29 3.12
N ARG A 199 -8.56 -18.21 4.03
CA ARG A 199 -8.89 -17.88 5.44
C ARG A 199 -7.74 -17.18 6.14
N ALA A 200 -6.52 -17.68 5.98
CA ALA A 200 -5.34 -17.07 6.57
C ALA A 200 -5.04 -15.67 6.00
N GLN A 201 -5.26 -15.47 4.70
CA GLN A 201 -5.19 -14.15 4.05
C GLN A 201 -6.22 -13.17 4.63
N VAL A 202 -7.49 -13.57 4.77
CA VAL A 202 -8.53 -12.72 5.37
C VAL A 202 -8.18 -12.32 6.81
N GLU A 203 -7.66 -13.25 7.62
CA GLU A 203 -7.22 -12.92 8.99
C GLU A 203 -6.01 -11.99 9.00
N PHE A 204 -5.12 -12.10 8.01
CA PHE A 204 -4.02 -11.15 7.82
C PHE A 204 -4.55 -9.76 7.47
N ARG A 205 -5.49 -9.67 6.51
CA ARG A 205 -6.14 -8.42 6.11
C ARG A 205 -6.85 -7.73 7.26
N ARG A 206 -7.52 -8.49 8.13
CA ARG A 206 -8.18 -7.95 9.33
C ARG A 206 -7.19 -7.16 10.19
N ARG A 207 -5.98 -7.67 10.39
CA ARG A 207 -4.93 -6.97 11.14
C ARG A 207 -4.43 -5.72 10.42
N GLU A 208 -4.25 -5.79 9.10
CA GLU A 208 -3.85 -4.60 8.30
C GLU A 208 -4.93 -3.51 8.31
N VAL A 209 -6.21 -3.88 8.25
CA VAL A 209 -7.36 -2.97 8.36
C VAL A 209 -7.38 -2.29 9.73
N LEU A 210 -7.22 -3.06 10.81
CA LEU A 210 -7.19 -2.51 12.17
C LEU A 210 -6.00 -1.55 12.36
N ALA A 211 -4.82 -1.90 11.84
CA ALA A 211 -3.66 -1.02 11.88
C ALA A 211 -3.85 0.25 11.03
N ALA A 212 -4.55 0.17 9.89
CA ALA A 212 -4.90 1.36 9.10
C ALA A 212 -5.88 2.28 9.85
N LEU A 213 -6.85 1.70 10.57
CA LEU A 213 -7.74 2.45 11.45
C LEU A 213 -6.98 3.12 12.60
N GLU A 214 -5.99 2.43 13.16
CA GLU A 214 -5.11 2.99 14.20
C GLU A 214 -4.27 4.16 13.68
N VAL A 215 -3.81 4.11 12.43
CA VAL A 215 -3.17 5.26 11.78
C VAL A 215 -4.12 6.46 11.68
N LEU A 216 -5.37 6.25 11.27
CA LEU A 216 -6.36 7.34 11.25
C LEU A 216 -6.65 7.90 12.65
N ASN A 217 -6.71 7.03 13.66
CA ASN A 217 -6.88 7.42 15.04
C ASN A 217 -5.70 8.27 15.55
N ASP A 218 -4.47 7.87 15.24
CA ASP A 218 -3.26 8.60 15.60
C ASP A 218 -3.18 9.96 14.90
N ILE A 219 -3.56 10.04 13.62
CA ILE A 219 -3.70 11.31 12.90
C ILE A 219 -4.73 12.21 13.59
N ASN A 220 -5.93 11.69 13.89
CA ASN A 220 -6.98 12.44 14.56
C ASN A 220 -6.59 12.90 15.98
N ALA A 221 -5.76 12.13 16.67
CA ALA A 221 -5.23 12.45 18.00
C ALA A 221 -4.02 13.42 17.96
N GLY A 222 -3.64 13.93 16.79
CA GLY A 222 -2.56 14.90 16.64
C GLY A 222 -1.15 14.30 16.70
N LYS A 223 -0.99 12.99 16.46
CA LYS A 223 0.33 12.29 16.49
C LYS A 223 1.03 12.29 15.13
N ALA A 224 0.80 13.31 14.31
CA ALA A 224 1.29 13.40 12.93
C ALA A 224 2.82 13.21 12.82
N SER A 225 3.60 13.93 13.61
CA SER A 225 5.07 13.86 13.56
C SER A 225 5.60 12.46 13.89
N THR A 226 5.08 11.84 14.95
CA THR A 226 5.45 10.46 15.33
C THR A 226 5.13 9.45 14.23
N LEU A 227 3.96 9.59 13.58
CA LEU A 227 3.56 8.73 12.48
C LEU A 227 4.53 8.85 11.30
N VAL A 228 4.82 10.09 10.87
CA VAL A 228 5.73 10.37 9.74
C VAL A 228 7.15 9.90 10.04
N ASP A 229 7.64 10.07 11.26
CA ASP A 229 8.97 9.58 11.66
C ASP A 229 9.07 8.06 11.62
N SER A 230 7.97 7.37 11.94
CA SER A 230 7.87 5.91 11.85
C SER A 230 7.72 5.37 10.41
N CYS A 231 7.50 6.24 9.42
CA CYS A 231 7.31 5.84 8.03
C CYS A 231 8.64 5.42 7.39
N THR A 232 8.72 4.16 6.97
CA THR A 232 9.93 3.59 6.36
C THR A 232 10.08 3.91 4.87
N ARG A 233 9.02 4.40 4.20
CA ARG A 233 9.00 4.66 2.75
C ARG A 233 9.58 6.02 2.37
N SER A 234 9.39 7.04 3.20
CA SER A 234 10.14 8.31 3.08
C SER A 234 11.53 8.08 3.66
N GLN A 235 12.58 7.93 2.84
CA GLN A 235 13.94 7.81 3.39
C GLN A 235 14.42 9.11 4.04
N ARG A 236 15.49 9.01 4.83
CA ARG A 236 16.06 10.09 5.66
C ARG A 236 16.49 11.33 4.86
N ASP A 237 16.72 11.19 3.55
CA ASP A 237 17.18 12.26 2.65
C ASP A 237 16.08 13.24 2.20
N GLU A 238 14.82 13.02 2.63
CA GLU A 238 13.68 13.87 2.29
C GLU A 238 13.09 14.59 3.52
N GLY A 239 13.95 15.15 4.39
CA GLY A 239 13.52 15.83 5.63
C GLY A 239 12.41 16.86 5.43
N LYS A 240 12.50 17.68 4.37
CA LYS A 240 11.47 18.67 4.01
C LYS A 240 10.11 18.05 3.65
N ILE A 241 10.09 16.90 2.98
CA ILE A 241 8.84 16.21 2.62
C ILE A 241 8.19 15.64 3.88
N ARG A 242 9.00 15.09 4.80
CA ARG A 242 8.51 14.61 6.10
C ARG A 242 7.90 15.74 6.92
N GLU A 243 8.61 16.86 7.05
CA GLU A 243 8.12 18.04 7.76
C GLU A 243 6.80 18.55 7.17
N ARG A 244 6.74 18.76 5.84
CA ARG A 244 5.51 19.16 5.14
C ARG A 244 4.35 18.18 5.37
N ARG A 245 4.61 16.88 5.37
CA ARG A 245 3.56 15.86 5.63
C ARG A 245 3.12 15.86 7.09
N ALA A 246 4.02 16.10 8.04
CA ALA A 246 3.67 16.21 9.44
C ALA A 246 2.79 17.46 9.69
N GLU A 247 3.14 18.59 9.09
CA GLU A 247 2.32 19.81 9.09
C GLU A 247 0.94 19.53 8.48
N LEU A 248 0.89 18.96 7.27
CA LEU A 248 -0.36 18.62 6.59
C LEU A 248 -1.26 17.70 7.44
N LEU A 249 -0.69 16.65 8.02
CA LEU A 249 -1.44 15.70 8.85
C LEU A 249 -1.88 16.31 10.18
N THR A 250 -1.23 17.37 10.66
CA THR A 250 -1.67 18.11 11.85
C THR A 250 -3.03 18.76 11.62
N ASP A 251 -3.32 19.19 10.38
CA ASP A 251 -4.61 19.79 10.03
C ASP A 251 -5.80 18.82 10.13
N PHE A 252 -5.55 17.51 10.25
CA PHE A 252 -6.60 16.49 10.42
C PHE A 252 -6.99 16.30 11.90
N SER A 253 -6.21 16.84 12.84
CA SER A 253 -6.41 16.65 14.27
C SER A 253 -7.80 17.11 14.70
N GLY A 254 -8.55 16.22 15.37
CA GLY A 254 -9.92 16.45 15.82
C GLY A 254 -10.97 16.57 14.71
N LYS A 255 -10.62 16.34 13.44
CA LYS A 255 -11.54 16.48 12.29
C LYS A 255 -12.14 15.16 11.82
N LEU A 256 -11.71 14.01 12.34
CA LEU A 256 -12.20 12.71 11.89
C LEU A 256 -13.27 12.14 12.84
N LYS A 257 -14.39 11.69 12.28
CA LYS A 257 -15.47 11.02 13.01
C LYS A 257 -15.08 9.56 13.33
N MET A 258 -14.26 9.39 14.35
CA MET A 258 -13.69 8.08 14.72
C MET A 258 -14.66 7.14 15.47
N GLN A 259 -15.86 7.62 15.85
CA GLN A 259 -16.82 6.84 16.64
C GLN A 259 -17.63 5.82 15.81
N ASP A 260 -17.70 6.01 14.49
CA ASP A 260 -18.45 5.15 13.57
C ASP A 260 -17.67 4.93 12.26
N PRO A 261 -16.50 4.28 12.31
CA PRO A 261 -15.69 4.03 11.13
C PRO A 261 -16.30 2.92 10.27
N TRP A 262 -16.27 3.09 8.95
CA TRP A 262 -16.76 2.06 8.03
C TRP A 262 -15.62 1.18 7.53
N LEU A 263 -15.91 -0.11 7.33
CA LEU A 263 -15.09 -1.01 6.53
C LEU A 263 -15.79 -1.25 5.20
N ILE A 264 -15.13 -0.89 4.11
CA ILE A 264 -15.62 -1.06 2.75
C ILE A 264 -14.60 -1.86 1.92
N GLY A 265 -15.04 -2.52 0.87
CA GLY A 265 -14.13 -3.29 0.02
C GLY A 265 -14.83 -3.97 -1.16
N HIS A 266 -14.02 -4.65 -1.97
CA HIS A 266 -14.44 -5.47 -3.11
C HIS A 266 -13.76 -6.83 -3.03
#